data_AF-A0A7C9VYQ8-F1
#
_entry.id   AF-A0A7C9VYQ8-F1
#
_cell.length_a   1.000
_cell.length_b   1.000
_cell.length_c   1.000
_cell.angle_alpha   90.00
_cell.angle_beta   90.00
_cell.angle_gamma   90.00
#
_symmetry.space_group_name_H-M   'P 1'
#
loop_
_entity.id
_entity.type
_entity.pdbx_description
1 polymer ?
#
loop_
_entity_poly.entity_id
_entity_poly.type
_entity_poly.pdbx_seq_one_letter_code
_entity_poly.pdbx_strand_id
1 'polypeptide(L)'
;MRASRVHIIVTCTNRKQRAVPEELQLRSLTQLGTASRFDAWIKRLSSSDAPAVPAGQLYAGDQWQIARTLQTKVENARTWICSAGYGLVPLDAELRPYAATFATDQPDSVGNTTAKIQQWWQYLTTWRGPGTTAPRSLATLADMDPNATFVVVLSSSYLRAIGPDIVNAASHLRNPERMSIISANASSAGEWDRYLLPTDARLQNTLGGSLGSLNVRIAANLLEGNDLSRPVLTEHLLRLRSASAPRRKFERVPMSDAEVLNFIAERLTPRSTHTSMLRELRDAGFACEQGRFRQLFRNTVGSG
;
A
#
# COMPACT_ATOMS: atom_id res chain seq x y z
N MET A 1 -33.50 4.25 -7.91
CA MET A 1 -32.52 3.17 -7.63
C MET A 1 -31.56 3.67 -6.57
N ARG A 2 -31.28 2.92 -5.50
CA ARG A 2 -30.19 3.29 -4.59
C ARG A 2 -28.87 3.18 -5.35
N ALA A 3 -27.99 4.17 -5.23
CA ALA A 3 -26.64 4.09 -5.78
C ALA A 3 -25.95 2.83 -5.22
N SER A 4 -25.29 2.07 -6.09
CA SER A 4 -24.60 0.85 -5.66
C SER A 4 -23.41 1.22 -4.76
N ARG A 5 -23.14 0.39 -3.75
CA ARG A 5 -22.04 0.59 -2.82
C ARG A 5 -20.70 0.48 -3.55
N VAL A 6 -19.72 1.26 -3.11
CA VAL A 6 -18.34 1.20 -3.61
C VAL A 6 -17.42 0.67 -2.52
N HIS A 7 -16.73 -0.43 -2.78
CA HIS A 7 -15.69 -0.97 -1.93
C HIS A 7 -14.32 -0.60 -2.46
N ILE A 8 -13.56 0.14 -1.67
CA ILE A 8 -12.21 0.60 -2.02
C ILE A 8 -11.23 -0.20 -1.18
N ILE A 9 -10.43 -1.07 -1.80
CA ILE A 9 -9.49 -1.93 -1.08
C ILE A 9 -8.10 -1.34 -1.25
N VAL A 10 -7.40 -0.99 -0.16
CA VAL A 10 -6.07 -0.38 -0.20
C VAL A 10 -5.02 -1.25 0.49
N THR A 11 -3.79 -1.23 -0.03
CA THR A 11 -2.63 -1.81 0.66
C THR A 11 -2.33 -1.04 1.95
N CYS A 12 -2.06 -1.76 3.04
CA CYS A 12 -1.52 -1.16 4.25
C CYS A 12 -0.04 -0.74 4.12
N THR A 13 0.45 0.17 4.97
CA THR A 13 1.85 0.63 4.91
C THR A 13 2.70 0.03 6.02
N ASN A 14 4.01 -0.14 5.78
CA ASN A 14 4.92 -0.59 6.85
C ASN A 14 5.05 0.49 7.93
N ARG A 15 5.15 1.76 7.52
CA ARG A 15 5.28 2.90 8.43
C ARG A 15 4.01 3.09 9.26
N LYS A 16 4.16 3.07 10.59
CA LYS A 16 3.10 3.31 11.57
C LYS A 16 3.28 4.65 12.26
N GLN A 17 2.21 5.20 12.83
CA GLN A 17 2.27 6.42 13.66
C GLN A 17 2.78 6.14 15.08
N ARG A 18 2.69 4.89 15.53
CA ARG A 18 3.15 4.43 16.84
C ARG A 18 4.33 3.47 16.69
N ALA A 19 5.17 3.40 17.73
CA ALA A 19 6.22 2.40 17.80
C ALA A 19 5.60 0.99 17.76
N VAL A 20 6.28 0.07 17.08
CA VAL A 20 5.87 -1.32 16.99
C VAL A 20 6.64 -2.11 18.06
N PRO A 21 5.96 -2.65 19.09
CA PRO A 21 6.58 -3.52 20.08
C PRO A 21 7.25 -4.73 19.45
N GLU A 22 8.36 -5.22 20.02
CA GLU A 22 9.15 -6.32 19.46
C GLU A 22 8.33 -7.61 19.28
N GLU A 23 7.43 -7.89 20.23
CA GLU A 23 6.54 -9.04 20.16
C GLU A 23 5.55 -8.95 18.98
N LEU A 24 5.23 -7.74 18.52
CA LEU A 24 4.37 -7.46 17.37
C LEU A 24 5.15 -7.22 16.07
N GLN A 25 6.41 -7.67 16.03
CA GLN A 25 7.20 -7.75 14.81
C GLN A 25 7.30 -9.21 14.36
N LEU A 26 6.90 -9.49 13.13
CA LEU A 26 6.85 -10.86 12.65
C LEU A 26 8.24 -11.51 12.60
N ARG A 27 9.31 -10.71 12.47
CA ARG A 27 10.71 -11.15 12.58
C ARG A 27 11.06 -11.86 13.89
N SER A 28 10.35 -11.59 14.99
CA SER A 28 10.63 -12.17 16.31
C SER A 28 9.91 -13.52 16.54
N LEU A 29 9.23 -14.06 15.53
CA LEU A 29 8.67 -15.41 15.56
C LEU A 29 9.76 -16.45 15.28
N THR A 30 9.84 -17.46 16.14
CA THR A 30 10.81 -18.57 16.04
C THR A 30 10.19 -19.85 15.50
N GLN A 31 8.86 -19.90 15.39
CA GLN A 31 8.12 -21.07 14.91
C GLN A 31 8.48 -21.40 13.46
N LEU A 32 8.56 -22.70 13.16
CA LEU A 32 8.73 -23.19 11.80
C LEU A 32 7.37 -23.49 11.17
N GLY A 33 7.28 -23.30 9.85
CA GLY A 33 6.06 -23.54 9.09
C GLY A 33 5.03 -22.40 9.15
N THR A 34 4.22 -22.27 8.10
CA THR A 34 3.26 -21.16 7.97
C THR A 34 2.17 -21.20 9.04
N ALA A 35 1.61 -22.38 9.33
CA ALA A 35 0.52 -22.54 10.28
C ALA A 35 0.95 -22.18 11.71
N SER A 36 2.02 -22.79 12.23
CA SER A 36 2.52 -22.50 13.58
C SER A 36 2.94 -21.04 13.76
N ARG A 37 3.53 -20.41 12.72
CA ARG A 37 3.82 -18.97 12.74
C ARG A 37 2.55 -18.13 12.77
N PHE A 38 1.52 -18.53 12.04
CA PHE A 38 0.23 -17.85 12.04
C PHE A 38 -0.45 -17.93 13.42
N ASP A 39 -0.51 -19.09 14.03
CA ASP A 39 -1.11 -19.27 15.36
C ASP A 39 -0.37 -18.45 16.42
N ALA A 40 0.96 -18.46 16.39
CA ALA A 40 1.79 -17.64 17.27
C ALA A 40 1.54 -16.15 17.03
N TRP A 41 1.41 -15.72 15.77
CA TRP A 41 1.10 -14.34 15.41
C TRP A 41 -0.25 -13.87 15.96
N ILE A 42 -1.32 -14.65 15.74
CA ILE A 42 -2.66 -14.33 16.24
C ILE A 42 -2.68 -14.28 17.76
N LYS A 43 -1.99 -15.22 18.43
CA LYS A 43 -1.86 -15.21 19.89
C LYS A 43 -1.23 -13.89 20.37
N ARG A 44 -0.11 -13.46 19.78
CA ARG A 44 0.56 -12.20 20.15
C ARG A 44 -0.29 -10.97 19.88
N LEU A 45 -0.97 -10.89 18.73
CA LEU A 45 -1.90 -9.80 18.43
C LEU A 45 -3.05 -9.70 19.44
N SER A 46 -3.51 -10.86 19.94
CA SER A 46 -4.65 -10.95 20.87
C SER A 46 -4.25 -10.68 22.32
N SER A 47 -3.02 -11.04 22.72
CA SER A 47 -2.54 -10.94 24.10
C SER A 47 -1.67 -9.71 24.40
N SER A 48 -1.33 -8.90 23.39
CA SER A 48 -0.48 -7.71 23.61
C SER A 48 -1.24 -6.59 24.32
N ASP A 49 -0.57 -5.94 25.27
CA ASP A 49 -1.07 -4.75 25.96
C ASP A 49 -0.86 -3.46 25.16
N ALA A 50 -0.28 -3.54 23.96
CA ALA A 50 -0.13 -2.40 23.10
C ALA A 50 -1.50 -1.76 22.80
N PRO A 51 -1.61 -0.42 22.88
CA PRO A 51 -2.90 0.25 22.71
C PRO A 51 -3.38 0.09 21.26
N ALA A 52 -4.62 -0.40 21.13
CA ALA A 52 -5.31 -0.42 19.86
C ALA A 52 -5.72 1.00 19.44
N VAL A 53 -5.72 1.26 18.14
CA VAL A 53 -6.23 2.48 17.53
C VAL A 53 -6.97 2.15 16.23
N PRO A 54 -7.88 3.03 15.77
CA PRO A 54 -8.50 2.87 14.47
C PRO A 54 -7.45 2.69 13.36
N ALA A 55 -7.68 1.73 12.47
CA ALA A 55 -6.76 1.42 11.38
C ALA A 55 -6.44 2.65 10.51
N GLY A 56 -7.43 3.52 10.29
CA GLY A 56 -7.31 4.84 9.66
C GLY A 56 -6.23 5.75 10.26
N GLN A 57 -5.98 5.60 11.57
CA GLN A 57 -5.03 6.39 12.35
C GLN A 57 -3.73 5.62 12.64
N LEU A 58 -3.71 4.30 12.46
CA LEU A 58 -2.52 3.49 12.72
C LEU A 58 -1.39 3.74 11.71
N TYR A 59 -1.73 3.71 10.43
CA TYR A 59 -0.75 3.76 9.35
C TYR A 59 -0.30 5.21 9.04
N ALA A 60 0.86 5.32 8.40
CA ALA A 60 1.49 6.59 8.08
C ALA A 60 2.18 6.58 6.71
N GLY A 61 2.52 7.79 6.23
CA GLY A 61 3.19 8.03 4.95
C GLY A 61 2.28 8.71 3.92
N ASP A 62 2.89 9.25 2.86
CA ASP A 62 2.23 9.99 1.76
C ASP A 62 1.08 9.19 1.14
N GLN A 63 1.34 7.92 0.79
CA GLN A 63 0.31 6.99 0.29
C GLN A 63 -0.88 6.87 1.27
N TRP A 64 -0.61 6.79 2.57
CA TRP A 64 -1.67 6.58 3.56
C TRP A 64 -2.55 7.80 3.76
N GLN A 65 -1.97 9.01 3.73
CA GLN A 65 -2.74 10.25 3.87
C GLN A 65 -3.82 10.38 2.79
N ILE A 66 -3.54 9.89 1.58
CA ILE A 66 -4.52 9.83 0.49
C ILE A 66 -5.49 8.68 0.71
N ALA A 67 -4.98 7.47 1.01
CA ALA A 67 -5.78 6.26 1.16
C ALA A 67 -6.95 6.42 2.15
N ARG A 68 -6.71 7.04 3.32
CA ARG A 68 -7.74 7.28 4.35
C ARG A 68 -8.86 8.23 3.92
N THR A 69 -8.65 9.01 2.85
CA THR A 69 -9.65 9.97 2.33
C THR A 69 -10.45 9.41 1.16
N LEU A 70 -10.09 8.25 0.60
CA LEU A 70 -10.72 7.76 -0.64
C LEU A 70 -12.23 7.52 -0.49
N GLN A 71 -12.70 7.05 0.67
CA GLN A 71 -14.13 6.85 0.91
C GLN A 71 -14.94 8.15 0.92
N THR A 72 -14.31 9.32 1.08
CA THR A 72 -15.02 10.61 1.05
C THR A 72 -15.16 11.16 -0.37
N LYS A 73 -14.57 10.51 -1.37
CA LYS A 73 -14.64 10.94 -2.78
C LYS A 73 -15.89 10.46 -3.50
N VAL A 74 -16.55 9.43 -2.99
CA VAL A 74 -17.72 8.81 -3.61
C VAL A 74 -18.77 8.56 -2.55
N GLU A 75 -20.03 8.88 -2.87
CA GLU A 75 -21.16 8.54 -2.00
C GLU A 75 -21.29 7.02 -1.83
N ASN A 76 -21.72 6.57 -0.65
CA ASN A 76 -21.85 5.15 -0.33
C ASN A 76 -20.57 4.32 -0.54
N ALA A 77 -19.39 4.93 -0.37
CA ALA A 77 -18.13 4.22 -0.39
C ALA A 77 -17.70 3.72 1.01
N ARG A 78 -17.03 2.57 1.04
CA ARG A 78 -16.36 2.04 2.23
C ARG A 78 -14.94 1.61 1.87
N THR A 79 -13.96 2.14 2.60
CA THR A 79 -12.56 1.74 2.44
C THR A 79 -12.22 0.56 3.34
N TRP A 80 -11.56 -0.43 2.75
CA TRP A 80 -11.00 -1.62 3.38
C TRP A 80 -9.49 -1.63 3.21
N ILE A 81 -8.81 -2.17 4.21
CA ILE A 81 -7.36 -2.27 4.27
C ILE A 81 -7.00 -3.73 4.10
N CYS A 82 -6.24 -4.03 3.06
CA CYS A 82 -5.56 -5.31 2.96
C CYS A 82 -4.29 -5.24 3.81
N SER A 83 -4.24 -6.05 4.86
CA SER A 83 -3.17 -6.05 5.86
C SER A 83 -2.48 -7.41 5.95
N ALA A 84 -1.15 -7.42 5.84
CA ALA A 84 -0.36 -8.65 6.04
C ALA A 84 -0.42 -9.18 7.48
N GLY A 85 -0.74 -8.33 8.46
CA GLY A 85 -0.88 -8.74 9.86
C GLY A 85 -2.32 -9.05 10.26
N TYR A 86 -3.29 -8.39 9.61
CA TYR A 86 -4.69 -8.34 10.06
C TYR A 86 -5.74 -8.78 9.02
N GLY A 87 -5.35 -9.25 7.83
CA GLY A 87 -6.32 -9.63 6.81
C GLY A 87 -7.03 -8.43 6.19
N LEU A 88 -8.27 -8.62 5.74
CA LEU A 88 -9.11 -7.50 5.31
C LEU A 88 -9.80 -6.85 6.51
N VAL A 89 -9.58 -5.56 6.75
CA VAL A 89 -10.18 -4.80 7.85
C VAL A 89 -10.73 -3.46 7.39
N PRO A 90 -11.83 -2.95 7.96
CA PRO A 90 -12.30 -1.60 7.65
C PRO A 90 -11.42 -0.52 8.31
N LEU A 91 -11.55 0.74 7.87
CA LEU A 91 -10.76 1.87 8.40
C LEU A 91 -10.96 2.11 9.91
N ASP A 92 -12.10 1.74 10.46
CA ASP A 92 -12.49 1.90 11.86
C ASP A 92 -12.13 0.69 12.74
N ALA A 93 -11.51 -0.36 12.19
CA ALA A 93 -11.07 -1.50 12.98
C ALA A 93 -9.99 -1.07 13.99
N GLU A 94 -10.16 -1.47 15.25
CA GLU A 94 -9.19 -1.23 16.31
C GLU A 94 -8.01 -2.19 16.17
N LEU A 95 -6.85 -1.65 15.78
CA LEU A 95 -5.63 -2.40 15.50
C LEU A 95 -4.50 -1.97 16.42
N ARG A 96 -3.71 -2.95 16.89
CA ARG A 96 -2.41 -2.69 17.54
C ARG A 96 -1.31 -2.46 16.50
N PRO A 97 -0.31 -1.60 16.78
CA PRO A 97 0.87 -1.44 15.92
C PRO A 97 1.59 -2.77 15.69
N TYR A 98 1.98 -3.04 14.44
CA TYR A 98 2.58 -4.30 14.06
C TYR A 98 3.53 -4.12 12.87
N ALA A 99 4.46 -5.06 12.70
CA ALA A 99 5.31 -5.19 11.53
C ALA A 99 5.12 -6.59 10.91
N ALA A 100 4.49 -6.62 9.73
CA ALA A 100 4.33 -7.80 8.89
C ALA A 100 4.20 -7.35 7.43
N THR A 101 4.77 -8.11 6.49
CA THR A 101 4.74 -7.75 5.06
C THR A 101 4.59 -8.96 4.14
N PHE A 102 3.95 -8.73 2.99
CA PHE A 102 3.90 -9.66 1.87
C PHE A 102 5.09 -9.54 0.90
N ALA A 103 5.96 -8.54 1.10
CA ALA A 103 7.23 -8.51 0.38
C ALA A 103 8.05 -9.76 0.76
N THR A 104 8.75 -10.33 -0.21
CA THR A 104 9.80 -11.31 0.07
C THR A 104 11.05 -10.59 0.58
N ASP A 105 11.90 -11.29 1.31
CA ASP A 105 13.24 -10.81 1.68
C ASP A 105 13.24 -9.58 2.60
N GLN A 106 12.24 -9.51 3.49
CA GLN A 106 12.20 -8.56 4.59
C GLN A 106 12.20 -9.33 5.92
N PRO A 107 12.77 -8.77 7.00
CA PRO A 107 12.74 -9.43 8.31
C PRO A 107 11.32 -9.78 8.76
N ASP A 108 10.34 -8.94 8.44
CA ASP A 108 8.93 -9.13 8.82
C ASP A 108 8.09 -9.84 7.74
N SER A 109 8.72 -10.56 6.81
CA SER A 109 8.02 -11.30 5.75
C SER A 109 7.18 -12.44 6.32
N VAL A 110 5.90 -12.48 5.94
CA VAL A 110 4.98 -13.57 6.33
C VAL A 110 5.38 -14.91 5.69
N GLY A 111 6.07 -14.88 4.56
CA GLY A 111 6.56 -16.04 3.85
C GLY A 111 7.63 -15.66 2.83
N ASN A 112 8.42 -16.65 2.41
CA ASN A 112 9.51 -16.48 1.44
C ASN A 112 9.14 -16.97 0.03
N THR A 113 7.96 -17.55 -0.15
CA THR A 113 7.44 -17.96 -1.47
C THR A 113 6.01 -17.48 -1.64
N THR A 114 5.57 -17.32 -2.89
CA THR A 114 4.18 -16.95 -3.22
C THR A 114 3.17 -17.89 -2.57
N ALA A 115 3.42 -19.21 -2.61
CA ALA A 115 2.53 -20.21 -2.02
C ALA A 115 2.36 -20.01 -0.50
N LYS A 116 3.45 -19.77 0.24
CA LYS A 116 3.38 -19.52 1.69
C LYS A 116 2.69 -18.19 2.02
N ILE A 117 2.90 -17.17 1.20
CA ILE A 117 2.26 -15.86 1.35
C ILE A 117 0.73 -15.98 1.11
N GLN A 118 0.33 -16.72 0.08
CA GLN A 118 -1.09 -16.98 -0.20
C GLN A 118 -1.73 -17.84 0.88
N GLN A 119 -1.02 -18.86 1.39
CA GLN A 119 -1.47 -19.66 2.53
C GLN A 119 -1.65 -18.79 3.79
N TRP A 120 -0.74 -17.85 4.05
CA TRP A 120 -0.89 -16.89 5.14
C TRP A 120 -2.15 -16.02 4.98
N TRP A 121 -2.43 -15.54 3.77
CA TRP A 121 -3.69 -14.82 3.49
C TRP A 121 -4.91 -15.70 3.75
N GLN A 122 -4.91 -16.97 3.31
CA GLN A 122 -6.00 -17.91 3.58
C GLN A 122 -6.26 -18.11 5.08
N TYR A 123 -5.22 -18.16 5.92
CA TYR A 123 -5.43 -18.19 7.36
C TYR A 123 -5.99 -16.87 7.92
N LEU A 124 -5.59 -15.73 7.36
CA LEU A 124 -6.18 -14.43 7.75
C LEU A 124 -7.67 -14.33 7.40
N THR A 125 -8.14 -14.99 6.33
CA THR A 125 -9.56 -14.97 5.95
C THR A 125 -10.44 -15.82 6.87
N THR A 126 -9.88 -16.84 7.53
CA THR A 126 -10.62 -17.69 8.49
C THR A 126 -10.55 -17.16 9.93
N TRP A 127 -9.56 -16.32 10.24
CA TRP A 127 -9.47 -15.67 11.54
C TRP A 127 -10.54 -14.58 11.71
N ARG A 128 -11.30 -14.65 12.81
CA ARG A 128 -12.34 -13.67 13.18
C ARG A 128 -11.84 -12.22 13.19
N GLY A 129 -10.56 -11.99 13.46
CA GLY A 129 -9.96 -10.66 13.48
C GLY A 129 -10.24 -9.86 14.76
N PRO A 130 -9.71 -8.64 14.85
CA PRO A 130 -10.08 -7.68 15.89
C PRO A 130 -11.44 -7.06 15.57
N GLY A 131 -12.32 -6.96 16.57
CA GLY A 131 -13.73 -6.60 16.39
C GLY A 131 -14.59 -7.81 15.98
N THR A 132 -15.91 -7.62 15.87
CA THR A 132 -16.82 -8.70 15.45
C THR A 132 -17.64 -8.28 14.24
N THR A 133 -17.90 -9.25 13.33
CA THR A 133 -18.84 -9.21 12.18
C THR A 133 -18.38 -8.60 10.84
N ALA A 134 -17.13 -8.14 10.69
CA ALA A 134 -16.64 -7.66 9.39
C ALA A 134 -16.15 -8.81 8.48
N PRO A 135 -16.42 -8.77 7.15
CA PRO A 135 -15.82 -9.71 6.20
C PRO A 135 -14.29 -9.62 6.19
N ARG A 136 -13.66 -10.79 6.04
CA ARG A 136 -12.21 -10.99 6.21
C ARG A 136 -11.46 -11.28 4.91
N SER A 137 -12.21 -11.41 3.81
CA SER A 137 -11.72 -11.67 2.45
C SER A 137 -12.51 -10.81 1.46
N LEU A 138 -11.96 -10.62 0.26
CA LEU A 138 -12.69 -9.95 -0.82
C LEU A 138 -13.85 -10.84 -1.30
N ALA A 139 -13.68 -12.16 -1.31
CA ALA A 139 -14.73 -13.09 -1.71
C ALA A 139 -15.97 -12.99 -0.83
N THR A 140 -15.81 -13.03 0.50
CA THR A 140 -16.93 -12.86 1.43
C THR A 140 -17.56 -11.47 1.30
N LEU A 141 -16.76 -10.43 1.06
CA LEU A 141 -17.29 -9.08 0.85
C LEU A 141 -18.13 -8.99 -0.44
N ALA A 142 -17.69 -9.62 -1.53
CA ALA A 142 -18.42 -9.64 -2.79
C ALA A 142 -19.68 -10.50 -2.73
N ASP A 143 -19.65 -11.61 -2.00
CA ASP A 143 -20.82 -12.46 -1.76
C ASP A 143 -21.92 -11.72 -0.97
N MET A 144 -21.51 -10.91 0.02
CA MET A 144 -22.43 -10.07 0.81
C MET A 144 -22.98 -8.86 0.03
N ASP A 145 -22.25 -8.36 -0.97
CA ASP A 145 -22.64 -7.19 -1.77
C ASP A 145 -22.38 -7.42 -3.28
N PRO A 146 -23.12 -8.35 -3.93
CA PRO A 146 -22.80 -8.81 -5.28
C PRO A 146 -23.09 -7.77 -6.37
N ASN A 147 -23.75 -6.66 -6.01
CA ASN A 147 -24.00 -5.53 -6.89
C ASN A 147 -22.98 -4.39 -6.71
N ALA A 148 -22.11 -4.44 -5.69
CA ALA A 148 -21.15 -3.38 -5.42
C ALA A 148 -20.10 -3.23 -6.52
N THR A 149 -19.47 -2.05 -6.55
CA THR A 149 -18.27 -1.78 -7.34
C THR A 149 -17.03 -1.92 -6.47
N PHE A 150 -16.04 -2.67 -6.92
CA PHE A 150 -14.78 -2.93 -6.26
C PHE A 150 -13.64 -2.19 -6.96
N VAL A 151 -13.03 -1.25 -6.26
CA VAL A 151 -11.82 -0.54 -6.69
C VAL A 151 -10.65 -1.02 -5.83
N VAL A 152 -9.85 -1.93 -6.38
CA VAL A 152 -8.75 -2.62 -5.69
C VAL A 152 -7.43 -1.93 -5.98
N VAL A 153 -6.89 -1.22 -4.99
CA VAL A 153 -5.72 -0.35 -5.08
C VAL A 153 -4.55 -0.97 -4.29
N LEU A 154 -3.85 -1.90 -4.93
CA LEU A 154 -2.86 -2.73 -4.28
C LEU A 154 -1.47 -2.57 -4.89
N SER A 155 -0.42 -2.79 -4.10
CA SER A 155 0.93 -2.96 -4.63
C SER A 155 1.11 -4.38 -5.19
N SER A 156 2.17 -4.59 -5.97
CA SER A 156 2.46 -5.88 -6.63
C SER A 156 2.63 -7.03 -5.63
N SER A 157 3.21 -6.79 -4.45
CA SER A 157 3.34 -7.83 -3.42
C SER A 157 1.99 -8.21 -2.80
N TYR A 158 1.05 -7.26 -2.70
CA TYR A 158 -0.29 -7.52 -2.20
C TYR A 158 -1.14 -8.25 -3.24
N LEU A 159 -1.07 -7.86 -4.51
CA LEU A 159 -1.73 -8.60 -5.59
C LEU A 159 -1.28 -10.05 -5.67
N ARG A 160 0.02 -10.30 -5.53
CA ARG A 160 0.57 -11.66 -5.46
C ARG A 160 0.00 -12.45 -4.28
N ALA A 161 -0.13 -11.81 -3.13
CA ALA A 161 -0.61 -12.43 -1.89
C ALA A 161 -2.09 -12.81 -1.94
N ILE A 162 -2.92 -11.95 -2.54
CA ILE A 162 -4.38 -12.11 -2.50
C ILE A 162 -5.02 -12.40 -3.86
N GLY A 163 -4.23 -12.61 -4.91
CA GLY A 163 -4.70 -12.86 -6.28
C GLY A 163 -5.83 -13.91 -6.37
N PRO A 164 -5.71 -15.09 -5.73
CA PRO A 164 -6.79 -16.07 -5.71
C PRO A 164 -8.09 -15.56 -5.08
N ASP A 165 -8.01 -14.73 -4.02
CA ASP A 165 -9.18 -14.13 -3.36
C ASP A 165 -9.82 -13.05 -4.23
N ILE A 166 -9.04 -12.28 -5.00
CA ILE A 166 -9.57 -11.32 -6.00
C ILE A 166 -10.36 -12.05 -7.08
N VAL A 167 -9.80 -13.14 -7.63
CA VAL A 167 -10.46 -13.93 -8.67
C VAL A 167 -11.75 -14.55 -8.13
N ASN A 168 -11.72 -15.10 -6.92
CA ASN A 168 -12.90 -15.64 -6.27
C ASN A 168 -13.96 -14.55 -6.04
N ALA A 169 -13.58 -13.38 -5.52
CA ALA A 169 -14.48 -12.25 -5.35
C ALA A 169 -15.17 -11.83 -6.64
N ALA A 170 -14.44 -11.77 -7.75
CA ALA A 170 -15.02 -11.42 -9.04
C ALA A 170 -16.09 -12.42 -9.50
N SER A 171 -15.99 -13.70 -9.10
CA SER A 171 -17.01 -14.73 -9.41
C SER A 171 -18.33 -14.55 -8.65
N HIS A 172 -18.31 -13.84 -7.51
CA HIS A 172 -19.50 -13.51 -6.74
C HIS A 172 -20.21 -12.22 -7.23
N LEU A 173 -19.55 -11.41 -8.07
CA LEU A 173 -20.15 -10.18 -8.58
C LEU A 173 -21.14 -10.48 -9.72
N ARG A 174 -22.30 -9.81 -9.71
CA ARG A 174 -23.28 -9.90 -10.81
C ARG A 174 -22.77 -9.37 -12.13
N ASN A 175 -21.81 -8.44 -12.08
CA ASN A 175 -21.17 -7.89 -13.26
C ASN A 175 -19.65 -7.81 -13.03
N PRO A 176 -18.83 -8.58 -13.77
CA PRO A 176 -17.37 -8.56 -13.63
C PRO A 176 -16.74 -7.21 -13.99
N GLU A 177 -17.42 -6.37 -14.78
CA GLU A 177 -16.98 -5.00 -15.07
C GLU A 177 -17.03 -4.08 -13.84
N ARG A 178 -17.60 -4.53 -12.73
CA ARG A 178 -17.57 -3.80 -11.45
C ARG A 178 -16.32 -4.10 -10.62
N MET A 179 -15.39 -4.91 -11.11
CA MET A 179 -14.07 -5.14 -10.48
C MET A 179 -12.99 -4.39 -11.27
N SER A 180 -12.27 -3.49 -10.62
CA SER A 180 -11.12 -2.77 -11.20
C SER A 180 -9.90 -2.83 -10.30
N ILE A 181 -8.74 -3.16 -10.85
CA ILE A 181 -7.46 -3.23 -10.13
C ILE A 181 -6.54 -2.11 -10.59
N ILE A 182 -5.98 -1.38 -9.63
CA ILE A 182 -5.00 -0.31 -9.82
C ILE A 182 -3.67 -0.75 -9.23
N SER A 183 -2.68 -1.01 -10.09
CA SER A 183 -1.31 -1.31 -9.67
C SER A 183 -0.27 -0.97 -10.74
N ALA A 184 0.34 0.21 -10.64
CA ALA A 184 1.24 0.75 -11.65
C ALA A 184 2.58 0.00 -11.83
N ASN A 185 2.94 -0.88 -10.88
CA ASN A 185 4.17 -1.69 -10.92
C ASN A 185 3.89 -3.20 -10.87
N ALA A 186 2.66 -3.64 -11.14
CA ALA A 186 2.34 -5.06 -11.19
C ALA A 186 3.09 -5.73 -12.34
N SER A 187 3.77 -6.83 -12.05
CA SER A 187 4.20 -7.79 -13.08
C SER A 187 2.99 -8.68 -13.37
N SER A 188 2.46 -8.63 -14.60
CA SER A 188 1.35 -9.48 -15.04
C SER A 188 1.80 -10.95 -15.05
N ALA A 189 1.04 -11.82 -14.38
CA ALA A 189 1.32 -13.25 -14.29
C ALA A 189 0.13 -14.06 -13.70
N GLY A 190 -1.09 -13.54 -13.69
CA GLY A 190 -2.20 -14.21 -12.99
C GLY A 190 -3.58 -13.92 -13.56
N GLU A 191 -4.56 -14.75 -13.20
CA GLU A 191 -5.94 -14.64 -13.71
C GLU A 191 -6.63 -13.30 -13.41
N TRP A 192 -6.15 -12.58 -12.38
CA TRP A 192 -6.62 -11.24 -12.01
C TRP A 192 -6.21 -10.14 -13.01
N ASP A 193 -5.30 -10.42 -13.96
CA ASP A 193 -4.82 -9.45 -14.97
C ASP A 193 -5.96 -8.88 -15.82
N ARG A 194 -7.04 -9.65 -16.04
CA ARG A 194 -8.22 -9.17 -16.79
C ARG A 194 -8.95 -8.00 -16.14
N TYR A 195 -8.76 -7.81 -14.83
CA TYR A 195 -9.34 -6.70 -14.07
C TYR A 195 -8.38 -5.53 -13.91
N LEU A 196 -7.13 -5.67 -14.37
CA LEU A 196 -6.10 -4.65 -14.26
C LEU A 196 -6.40 -3.47 -15.18
N LEU A 197 -6.44 -2.28 -14.60
CA LEU A 197 -6.51 -1.04 -15.35
C LEU A 197 -5.14 -0.71 -15.98
N PRO A 198 -5.08 0.03 -17.11
CA PRO A 198 -3.84 0.33 -17.83
C PRO A 198 -2.98 1.39 -17.13
N THR A 199 -2.56 1.10 -15.90
CA THR A 199 -1.77 1.99 -15.04
C THR A 199 -0.29 1.84 -15.31
N ASP A 200 0.44 2.94 -15.48
CA ASP A 200 1.90 2.92 -15.59
C ASP A 200 2.55 4.14 -14.90
N ALA A 201 3.87 4.06 -14.72
CA ALA A 201 4.64 5.06 -13.99
C ALA A 201 4.61 6.47 -14.62
N ARG A 202 4.21 6.65 -15.88
CA ARG A 202 4.09 7.97 -16.52
C ARG A 202 2.94 8.79 -15.96
N LEU A 203 1.91 8.14 -15.41
CA LEU A 203 0.81 8.83 -14.75
C LEU A 203 1.30 9.67 -13.55
N GLN A 204 2.48 9.38 -13.00
CA GLN A 204 3.14 10.22 -11.99
C GLN A 204 3.39 11.66 -12.48
N ASN A 205 3.64 11.87 -13.78
CA ASN A 205 3.88 13.21 -14.33
C ASN A 205 2.64 14.10 -14.24
N THR A 206 1.45 13.50 -14.35
CA THR A 206 0.17 14.22 -14.38
C THR A 206 -0.48 14.26 -13.01
N LEU A 207 -0.36 13.18 -12.23
CA LEU A 207 -0.96 13.07 -10.90
C LEU A 207 -0.03 13.49 -9.74
N GLY A 208 1.24 13.75 -10.06
CA GLY A 208 2.26 14.17 -9.11
C GLY A 208 2.59 13.13 -8.04
N GLY A 209 3.33 13.58 -7.01
CA GLY A 209 3.70 12.77 -5.86
C GLY A 209 4.78 11.72 -6.13
N SER A 210 4.98 10.82 -5.17
CA SER A 210 5.97 9.75 -5.25
C SER A 210 5.41 8.51 -5.96
N LEU A 211 6.28 7.68 -6.56
CA LEU A 211 5.85 6.39 -7.12
C LEU A 211 5.17 5.48 -6.08
N GLY A 212 5.59 5.56 -4.82
CA GLY A 212 4.95 4.81 -3.72
C GLY A 212 3.50 5.24 -3.47
N SER A 213 3.15 6.49 -3.78
CA SER A 213 1.79 7.02 -3.68
C SER A 213 0.99 6.94 -5.00
N LEU A 214 1.58 6.44 -6.09
CA LEU A 214 0.97 6.52 -7.42
C LEU A 214 -0.36 5.78 -7.49
N ASN A 215 -0.45 4.55 -6.96
CA ASN A 215 -1.68 3.76 -7.02
C ASN A 215 -2.87 4.47 -6.34
N VAL A 216 -2.65 5.05 -5.15
CA VAL A 216 -3.73 5.77 -4.43
C VAL A 216 -4.07 7.11 -5.08
N ARG A 217 -3.12 7.75 -5.77
CA ARG A 217 -3.38 8.97 -6.56
C ARG A 217 -4.19 8.68 -7.81
N ILE A 218 -3.90 7.58 -8.49
CA ILE A 218 -4.72 7.09 -9.60
C ILE A 218 -6.14 6.82 -9.10
N ALA A 219 -6.29 6.10 -7.99
CA ALA A 219 -7.62 5.87 -7.40
C ALA A 219 -8.32 7.18 -7.05
N ALA A 220 -7.64 8.13 -6.40
CA ALA A 220 -8.19 9.43 -6.04
C ALA A 220 -8.71 10.23 -7.25
N ASN A 221 -8.06 10.12 -8.41
CA ASN A 221 -8.49 10.76 -9.66
C ASN A 221 -9.68 10.02 -10.30
N LEU A 222 -9.65 8.68 -10.32
CA LEU A 222 -10.73 7.88 -10.91
C LEU A 222 -12.04 7.95 -10.12
N LEU A 223 -11.94 8.05 -8.80
CA LEU A 223 -13.10 8.15 -7.91
C LEU A 223 -13.84 9.50 -8.03
N GLU A 224 -13.34 10.47 -8.80
CA GLU A 224 -14.07 11.72 -9.08
C GLU A 224 -15.15 11.54 -10.17
N GLY A 225 -15.15 10.40 -10.87
CA GLY A 225 -16.15 10.08 -11.89
C GLY A 225 -17.45 9.52 -11.33
N ASN A 226 -18.54 9.66 -12.10
CA ASN A 226 -19.86 9.14 -11.72
C ASN A 226 -20.04 7.64 -12.00
N ASP A 227 -19.33 7.10 -12.99
CA ASP A 227 -19.36 5.68 -13.35
C ASP A 227 -17.98 5.06 -13.10
N LEU A 228 -17.97 4.10 -12.17
CA LEU A 228 -16.77 3.40 -11.72
C LEU A 228 -16.64 2.00 -12.31
N SER A 229 -17.36 1.71 -13.39
CA SER A 229 -17.18 0.47 -14.15
C SER A 229 -15.82 0.46 -14.85
N ARG A 230 -15.22 -0.74 -14.91
CA ARG A 230 -13.89 -0.97 -15.46
C ARG A 230 -13.70 -0.42 -16.88
N PRO A 231 -14.65 -0.53 -17.83
CA PRO A 231 -14.49 0.05 -19.17
C PRO A 231 -14.37 1.57 -19.14
N VAL A 232 -15.20 2.25 -18.33
CA VAL A 232 -15.16 3.71 -18.19
C VAL A 232 -13.85 4.16 -17.53
N LEU A 233 -13.44 3.49 -16.45
CA LEU A 233 -12.17 3.79 -15.78
C LEU A 233 -10.96 3.53 -16.69
N THR A 234 -11.03 2.48 -17.52
CA THR A 234 -10.00 2.18 -18.53
C THR A 234 -9.89 3.30 -19.55
N GLU A 235 -11.02 3.75 -20.10
CA GLU A 235 -11.03 4.84 -21.09
C GLU A 235 -10.49 6.14 -20.49
N HIS A 236 -10.89 6.49 -19.27
CA HIS A 236 -10.38 7.66 -18.56
C HIS A 236 -8.85 7.62 -18.41
N LEU A 237 -8.29 6.47 -18.01
CA LEU A 237 -6.84 6.32 -17.89
C LEU A 237 -6.12 6.37 -19.22
N LEU A 238 -6.69 5.79 -20.29
CA LEU A 238 -6.09 5.86 -21.62
C LEU A 238 -6.00 7.31 -22.11
N ARG A 239 -7.05 8.12 -21.90
CA ARG A 239 -7.05 9.55 -22.21
C ARG A 239 -6.03 10.32 -21.36
N LEU A 240 -5.99 10.06 -20.06
CA LEU A 240 -5.03 10.70 -19.16
C LEU A 240 -3.59 10.37 -19.56
N ARG A 241 -3.34 9.11 -19.92
CA ARG A 241 -2.04 8.63 -20.39
C ARG A 241 -1.65 9.25 -21.73
N SER A 242 -2.56 9.39 -22.69
CA SER A 242 -2.25 10.04 -23.97
C SER A 242 -1.89 11.52 -23.80
N ALA A 243 -2.45 12.20 -22.80
CA ALA A 243 -2.09 13.56 -22.44
C ALA A 243 -0.78 13.66 -21.63
N SER A 244 -0.27 12.54 -21.10
CA SER A 244 0.91 12.53 -20.22
C SER A 244 2.20 12.37 -21.03
N ALA A 245 3.12 13.34 -20.90
CA ALA A 245 4.45 13.22 -21.50
C ALA A 245 5.21 11.98 -20.97
N PRO A 246 6.09 11.34 -21.78
CA PRO A 246 6.96 10.28 -21.30
C PRO A 246 7.76 10.70 -20.07
N ARG A 247 8.00 9.76 -19.16
CA ARG A 247 8.79 10.04 -17.95
C ARG A 247 10.22 10.37 -18.35
N ARG A 248 10.71 11.55 -17.94
CA ARG A 248 12.15 11.82 -17.95
C ARG A 248 12.81 10.86 -16.96
N LYS A 249 13.55 9.88 -17.48
CA LYS A 249 14.44 9.05 -16.67
C LYS A 249 15.64 9.92 -16.33
N PHE A 250 15.71 10.39 -15.09
CA PHE A 250 16.92 11.07 -14.62
C PHE A 250 17.99 10.02 -14.38
N GLU A 251 18.99 9.97 -15.24
CA GLU A 251 20.21 9.20 -15.00
C GLU A 251 21.02 9.96 -13.96
N ARG A 252 20.93 9.51 -12.71
CA ARG A 252 21.66 10.10 -11.59
C ARG A 252 22.69 9.12 -11.08
N VAL A 253 23.88 9.62 -10.77
CA VAL A 253 25.00 8.82 -10.26
C VAL A 253 24.83 8.59 -8.76
N PRO A 254 24.77 7.33 -8.27
CA PRO A 254 24.75 7.05 -6.83
C PRO A 254 25.98 7.62 -6.13
N MET A 255 25.78 8.28 -4.99
CA MET A 255 26.87 8.69 -4.09
C MET A 255 26.96 7.76 -2.88
N SER A 256 28.17 7.53 -2.39
CA SER A 256 28.49 6.95 -1.09
C SER A 256 28.16 7.93 0.05
N ASP A 257 28.09 7.42 1.28
CA ASP A 257 27.80 8.25 2.45
C ASP A 257 28.89 9.31 2.68
N ALA A 258 30.17 8.97 2.43
CA ALA A 258 31.28 9.92 2.53
C ALA A 258 31.15 11.07 1.51
N GLU A 259 30.80 10.76 0.26
CA GLU A 259 30.59 11.78 -0.76
C GLU A 259 29.37 12.67 -0.44
N VAL A 260 28.30 12.09 0.09
CA VAL A 260 27.11 12.85 0.52
C VAL A 260 27.44 13.76 1.71
N LEU A 261 28.22 13.28 2.68
CA LEU A 261 28.67 14.08 3.83
C LEU A 261 29.54 15.25 3.39
N ASN A 262 30.49 15.02 2.47
CA ASN A 262 31.31 16.08 1.90
C ASN A 262 30.46 17.11 1.16
N PHE A 263 29.51 16.65 0.32
CA PHE A 263 28.58 17.54 -0.36
C PHE A 263 27.79 18.43 0.60
N ILE A 264 27.32 17.86 1.73
CA ILE A 264 26.60 18.60 2.76
C ILE A 264 27.53 19.61 3.44
N ALA A 265 28.71 19.18 3.87
CA ALA A 265 29.66 20.02 4.59
C ALA A 265 30.09 21.26 3.77
N GLU A 266 30.33 21.09 2.46
CA GLU A 266 30.74 22.17 1.56
C GLU A 266 29.67 23.26 1.33
N ARG A 267 28.39 22.92 1.49
CA ARG A 267 27.24 23.75 1.10
C ARG A 267 26.30 24.08 2.26
N LEU A 268 26.68 23.69 3.48
CA LEU A 268 25.85 23.90 4.65
C LEU A 268 25.83 25.39 5.00
N THR A 269 24.62 25.94 5.13
CA THR A 269 24.40 27.30 5.62
C THR A 269 23.37 27.25 6.75
N PRO A 270 23.26 28.31 7.60
CA PRO A 270 22.24 28.36 8.64
C PRO A 270 20.79 28.27 8.14
N ARG A 271 20.55 28.51 6.85
CA ARG A 271 19.21 28.42 6.21
C ARG A 271 18.99 27.09 5.49
N SER A 272 20.00 26.24 5.39
CA SER A 272 19.92 24.99 4.64
C SER A 272 18.94 24.02 5.30
N THR A 273 18.07 23.43 4.50
CA THR A 273 17.21 22.31 4.93
C THR A 273 17.63 21.05 4.20
N HIS A 274 17.50 19.89 4.85
CA HIS A 274 17.81 18.60 4.21
C HIS A 274 17.04 18.41 2.89
N THR A 275 15.80 18.91 2.78
CA THR A 275 14.99 18.86 1.55
C THR A 275 15.54 19.76 0.45
N SER A 276 16.00 20.97 0.79
CA SER A 276 16.58 21.90 -0.18
C SER A 276 17.92 21.38 -0.70
N MET A 277 18.81 20.94 0.17
CA MET A 277 20.12 20.43 -0.24
C MET A 277 20.04 19.09 -0.98
N LEU A 278 19.07 18.23 -0.63
CA LEU A 278 18.82 17.02 -1.41
C LEU A 278 18.31 17.35 -2.83
N ARG A 279 17.52 18.42 -2.98
CA ARG A 279 17.08 18.89 -4.29
C ARG A 279 18.28 19.36 -5.10
N GLU A 280 19.14 20.19 -4.52
CA GLU A 280 20.38 20.65 -5.14
C GLU A 280 21.28 19.48 -5.59
N LEU A 281 21.51 18.50 -4.72
CA LEU A 281 22.27 17.28 -5.05
C LEU A 281 21.67 16.54 -6.26
N ARG A 282 20.35 16.44 -6.31
CA ARG A 282 19.62 15.75 -7.40
C ARG A 282 19.57 16.54 -8.69
N ASP A 283 19.59 17.87 -8.61
CA ASP A 283 19.65 18.78 -9.74
C ASP A 283 21.07 18.80 -10.33
N ALA A 284 22.10 18.58 -9.50
CA ALA A 284 23.50 18.36 -9.90
C ALA A 284 23.76 16.97 -10.51
N GLY A 285 22.74 16.13 -10.69
CA GLY A 285 22.88 14.82 -11.35
C GLY A 285 23.24 13.66 -10.42
N PHE A 286 23.20 13.83 -9.09
CA PHE A 286 23.54 12.78 -8.15
C PHE A 286 22.31 12.12 -7.50
N ALA A 287 22.44 10.85 -7.11
CA ALA A 287 21.37 10.08 -6.46
C ALA A 287 21.67 9.87 -4.97
N CYS A 288 20.71 10.27 -4.14
CA CYS A 288 20.66 9.93 -2.73
C CYS A 288 19.19 9.71 -2.29
N GLU A 289 18.96 8.65 -1.52
CA GLU A 289 17.66 8.36 -0.90
C GLU A 289 17.35 9.44 0.16
N GLN A 290 16.10 9.85 0.30
CA GLN A 290 15.75 11.00 1.13
C GLN A 290 15.96 10.74 2.62
N GLY A 291 15.64 9.54 3.10
CA GLY A 291 15.92 9.07 4.45
C GLY A 291 17.42 9.08 4.75
N ARG A 292 18.21 8.45 3.88
CA ARG A 292 19.68 8.44 3.95
C ARG A 292 20.25 9.85 4.00
N PHE A 293 19.87 10.73 3.07
CA PHE A 293 20.33 12.12 3.06
C PHE A 293 19.94 12.87 4.34
N ARG A 294 18.69 12.70 4.80
CA ARG A 294 18.21 13.33 6.04
C ARG A 294 19.02 12.89 7.26
N GLN A 295 19.38 11.61 7.34
CA GLN A 295 20.20 11.08 8.43
C GLN A 295 21.60 11.69 8.39
N LEU A 296 22.26 11.67 7.23
CA LEU A 296 23.60 12.24 7.06
C LEU A 296 23.62 13.75 7.35
N PHE A 297 22.62 14.49 6.85
CA PHE A 297 22.46 15.92 7.14
C PHE A 297 22.33 16.22 8.64
N ARG A 298 21.57 15.40 9.37
CA ARG A 298 21.44 15.55 10.83
C ARG A 298 22.75 15.28 11.56
N ASN A 299 23.52 14.30 11.11
CA ASN A 299 24.83 14.00 11.68
C ASN A 299 25.78 15.19 11.49
N THR A 300 25.78 15.84 10.32
CA THR A 300 26.63 17.01 10.06
C THR A 300 26.21 18.23 10.89
N VAL A 301 24.91 18.52 10.98
CA VAL A 301 24.41 19.69 11.74
C VAL A 301 24.49 19.49 13.26
N GLY A 302 24.40 18.24 13.75
CA GLY A 302 24.47 17.92 15.17
C GLY A 302 25.88 17.69 15.72
N SER A 303 26.91 17.66 14.87
CA SER A 303 28.32 17.48 15.26
C SER A 303 29.12 18.79 15.21
N GLY A 304 28.46 19.92 15.02
CA GLY A 304 29.06 21.27 14.96
C GLY A 304 28.57 22.17 16.07
#